data_AF-A0A950AJV0-F1
#
_entry.id   AF-A0A950AJV0-F1
#
_cell.length_a   1.000
_cell.length_b   1.000
_cell.length_c   1.000
_cell.angle_alpha   90.00
_cell.angle_beta   90.00
_cell.angle_gamma   90.00
#
_symmetry.space_group_name_H-M   'P 1'
#
loop_
_entity.id
_entity.type
_entity.pdbx_description
1 polymer ?
#
loop_
_entity_poly.entity_id
_entity_poly.type
_entity_poly.pdbx_seq_one_letter_code
_entity_poly.pdbx_strand_id
1 'polypeptide(L)' 'MKLPRRWVVERTFAWLGRYRRNSRDDERSTGSSEAMIKVSSIHRMLRLLKPDRSKKPVPFKYRELQGNVTG' A
#
# COMPACT_ATOMS: atom_id res chain seq x y z
N MET A 1 0.55 -22.30 -4.73
CA MET A 1 -0.78 -21.83 -4.25
C MET A 1 -1.08 -20.45 -4.82
N LYS A 2 -2.18 -20.28 -5.56
CA LYS A 2 -2.62 -19.00 -6.12
C LYS A 2 -3.49 -18.30 -5.07
N LEU A 3 -2.99 -17.24 -4.43
CA LEU A 3 -3.75 -16.46 -3.44
C LEU A 3 -4.62 -15.44 -4.17
N PRO A 4 -5.95 -15.61 -4.22
CA PRO A 4 -6.82 -14.58 -4.79
C PRO A 4 -6.64 -13.32 -3.94
N ARG A 5 -6.28 -12.20 -4.59
CA ARG A 5 -6.04 -10.87 -3.95
C ARG A 5 -4.69 -10.67 -3.25
N ARG A 6 -3.66 -11.46 -3.55
CA ARG A 6 -2.26 -11.22 -3.11
C ARG A 6 -1.80 -9.76 -3.31
N TRP A 7 -2.26 -9.12 -4.39
CA TRP A 7 -1.97 -7.73 -4.71
C TRP A 7 -2.36 -6.74 -3.61
N VAL A 8 -3.35 -7.04 -2.76
CA VAL A 8 -3.80 -6.14 -1.69
C VAL A 8 -2.70 -5.96 -0.66
N VAL A 9 -2.07 -7.08 -0.27
CA VAL A 9 -0.97 -7.09 0.70
C VAL A 9 0.28 -6.46 0.11
N GLU A 10 0.63 -6.83 -1.12
CA GLU A 10 1.78 -6.25 -1.83
C GLU A 10 1.65 -4.74 -2.01
N ARG A 11 0.42 -4.26 -2.26
CA ARG A 11 0.15 -2.82 -2.37
C ARG A 11 0.40 -2.11 -1.04
N THR A 12 0.04 -2.72 0.09
CA THR A 12 0.38 -2.19 1.43
C THR A 12 1.87 -2.03 1.60
N PHE A 13 2.67 -3.05 1.28
CA PHE A 13 4.13 -2.96 1.34
C PHE A 13 4.71 -1.93 0.38
N ALA A 14 4.22 -1.87 -0.87
CA ALA A 14 4.65 -0.88 -1.85
C ALA A 14 4.42 0.54 -1.36
N TRP A 15 3.30 0.80 -0.67
CA TRP A 15 3.03 2.10 -0.10
C TRP A 15 3.89 2.42 1.13
N LEU A 16 4.21 1.44 1.97
CA LEU A 16 5.12 1.61 3.09
C LEU A 16 6.54 1.92 2.59
N GLY A 17 7.00 1.28 1.52
CA GLY A 17 8.30 1.54 0.90
C GLY A 17 8.41 2.92 0.22
N ARG A 18 7.29 3.61 -0.03
CA ARG A 18 7.31 5.00 -0.57
C ARG A 18 7.69 6.04 0.49
N TYR A 19 7.69 5.68 1.77
CA TYR A 19 8.22 6.56 2.81
C TYR A 19 9.75 6.45 2.79
N ARG A 20 10.44 7.58 2.56
CA ARG A 20 11.91 7.63 2.45
C ARG A 20 12.62 6.87 3.57
N ARG A 21 12.13 7.00 4.81
CA ARG A 21 12.71 6.35 6.00
C ARG A 21 12.52 4.82 6.04
N ASN A 22 11.53 4.29 5.33
CA ASN A 22 11.29 2.85 5.23
C ASN A 22 11.93 2.24 3.97
N SER A 23 12.56 3.05 3.11
CA SER A 23 13.21 2.57 1.89
C SER A 23 14.44 1.71 2.17
N ARG A 24 15.07 1.94 3.32
CA ARG A 24 16.15 1.15 3.90
C ARG A 24 15.89 1.09 5.40
N ASP A 25 16.11 -0.07 6.02
CA ASP A 25 16.04 -0.16 7.47
C ASP A 25 17.32 0.47 8.04
N ASP A 26 17.23 1.76 8.35
CA ASP A 26 18.33 2.55 8.90
C ASP A 26 18.25 2.63 10.45
N GLU A 27 17.26 1.98 11.06
CA GLU A 27 16.99 2.08 12.49
C GLU A 27 17.90 1.14 13.30
N ARG A 28 18.44 1.64 14.41
CA ARG A 28 19.38 0.86 15.27
C ARG A 28 18.71 -0.25 16.06
N SER A 29 17.40 -0.16 16.27
CA SER A 29 16.64 -1.12 17.06
C SER A 29 15.37 -1.54 16.32
N THR A 30 14.98 -2.80 16.50
CA THR A 30 13.74 -3.34 15.92
C THR A 30 12.50 -2.59 16.42
N GLY A 31 12.50 -2.11 17.66
CA GLY A 31 11.43 -1.29 18.21
C GLY A 31 11.27 0.05 17.49
N SER A 32 12.38 0.68 17.10
CA SER A 32 12.36 1.88 16.27
C SER A 32 11.82 1.60 14.87
N SER A 33 12.27 0.51 14.21
CA SER A 33 11.75 0.09 12.91
C SER A 33 10.23 -0.17 12.96
N GLU A 34 9.76 -0.87 13.99
CA GLU A 34 8.35 -1.16 14.21
C GLU A 34 7.54 0.13 14.41
N ALA A 35 8.04 1.06 15.23
CA ALA A 35 7.42 2.36 15.45
C ALA A 35 7.30 3.15 14.14
N MET A 36 8.35 3.15 13.30
CA MET A 36 8.32 3.82 12.00
C MET A 36 7.30 3.23 11.04
N ILE A 37 7.14 1.89 11.00
CA ILE A 37 6.08 1.23 10.24
C ILE A 37 4.70 1.65 10.75
N LYS A 38 4.47 1.68 12.07
CA LYS A 38 3.21 2.13 12.68
C LYS A 38 2.90 3.59 12.31
N VAL A 39 3.87 4.49 12.45
CA VAL A 39 3.73 5.92 12.09
C VAL A 39 3.37 6.09 10.61
N SER A 40 4.05 5.37 9.71
CA SER A 40 3.76 5.43 8.27
C SER A 40 2.36 4.91 7.92
N SER A 41 1.87 3.91 8.65
CA SER A 41 0.49 3.41 8.56
C SER A 41 -0.53 4.42 9.07
N ILE A 42 -0.28 5.07 10.21
CA ILE A 42 -1.15 6.13 10.75
C ILE A 42 -1.24 7.30 9.78
N HIS A 43 -0.09 7.81 9.32
CA HIS A 43 -0.05 8.90 8.34
C HIS A 43 -0.85 8.56 7.08
N ARG A 44 -0.80 7.30 6.66
CA ARG A 44 -1.57 6.82 5.51
C ARG A 44 -3.07 6.86 5.77
N MET A 45 -3.53 6.34 6.90
CA MET A 45 -4.94 6.33 7.28
C MET A 45 -5.48 7.76 7.42
N LEU A 46 -4.70 8.69 7.97
CA LEU A 46 -5.09 10.10 8.05
C LEU A 46 -5.33 10.73 6.66
N ARG A 47 -4.50 10.41 5.66
CA ARG A 47 -4.69 10.86 4.27
C ARG A 47 -5.93 10.25 3.61
N LEU A 48 -6.33 9.04 4.03
CA LEU A 48 -7.56 8.41 3.54
C LEU A 48 -8.81 8.98 4.22
N LEU A 49 -8.71 9.35 5.50
CA LEU A 49 -9.81 9.94 6.26
C LEU A 49 -10.21 11.31 5.71
N LYS A 50 -9.23 12.14 5.35
CA LYS A 50 -9.46 13.45 4.73
C LYS A 50 -8.60 13.60 3.48
N PRO A 51 -9.04 13.02 2.34
CA PRO A 51 -8.31 13.13 1.10
C PRO A 51 -8.33 14.57 0.60
N ASP A 52 -7.24 14.97 -0.04
CA ASP A 52 -7.14 16.26 -0.71
C ASP A 52 -8.18 16.33 -1.83
N ARG A 53 -9.18 17.21 -1.68
CA ARG A 53 -10.28 17.38 -2.65
C ARG A 53 -9.78 17.88 -4.00
N SER A 54 -8.64 18.56 -4.06
CA SER A 54 -8.03 19.01 -5.31
C SER A 54 -7.47 17.84 -6.12
N LYS A 55 -7.10 16.73 -5.46
CA LYS A 55 -6.51 15.56 -6.11
C LYS A 55 -7.58 14.50 -6.34
N LYS A 56 -8.11 14.45 -7.57
CA LYS A 56 -9.00 13.36 -7.97
C LYS A 56 -8.23 12.03 -7.94
N PRO A 57 -8.67 11.01 -7.19
CA PRO A 57 -8.02 9.72 -7.21
C PRO A 57 -8.16 9.12 -8.61
N VAL A 58 -7.06 8.64 -9.19
CA VAL A 58 -7.11 7.88 -10.43
C VAL A 58 -7.88 6.58 -10.17
N PRO A 59 -9.01 6.33 -10.85
CA PRO A 59 -9.76 5.11 -10.65
C PRO A 59 -8.90 3.92 -11.07
N PHE A 60 -8.77 2.94 -10.18
CA PHE A 60 -8.12 1.69 -10.54
C PHE A 60 -9.04 0.93 -11.51
N LYS A 61 -8.71 0.98 -12.79
CA LYS A 61 -9.34 0.13 -13.80
C LYS A 61 -8.84 -1.28 -13.56
N TYR A 62 -9.71 -2.15 -13.07
CA TYR A 62 -9.44 -3.58 -13.18
C TYR A 62 -9.27 -3.86 -14.67
N ARG A 63 -8.19 -4.58 -15.03
CA ARG A 63 -8.20 -5.29 -16.30
C ARG A 63 -9.38 -6.23 -16.18
N GLU A 64 -10.50 -5.86 -16.81
CA GLU A 64 -11.62 -6.77 -17.01
C GLU A 64 -11.00 -8.08 -17.44
N LEU A 65 -11.43 -9.19 -16.83
CA LEU A 65 -11.08 -10.52 -17.27
C LEU A 65 -11.67 -10.67 -18.69
N GLN A 66 -10.99 -10.08 -19.67
CA GLN A 66 -11.33 -10.11 -21.08
C GLN A 66 -11.16 -11.56 -21.51
N GLY A 67 -12.28 -12.24 -21.60
CA GLY A 67 -12.44 -13.47 -22.36
C GLY A 67 -12.08 -14.75 -21.62
N ASN A 68 -13.03 -15.68 -21.68
CA ASN A 68 -12.77 -17.10 -21.86
C ASN A 68 -12.57 -17.91 -20.57
N VAL A 69 -13.65 -18.01 -19.78
CA VAL A 69 -14.06 -19.35 -19.33
C VAL A 69 -14.72 -20.01 -20.55
N THR A 70 -13.89 -20.48 -21.47
CA THR A 70 -14.31 -21.33 -22.59
C THR A 70 -14.61 -22.72 -22.06
N GLY A 71 -15.82 -23.22 -22.34
CA GLY A 71 -16.16 -24.65 -22.40
C GLY A 71 -16.34 -25.36 -21.07
#